data_AF-A0A7Y6UEM1-F1
#
_entry.id   AF-A0A7Y6UEM1-F1
#
_cell.length_a   1.000
_cell.length_b   1.000
_cell.length_c   1.000
_cell.angle_alpha   90.00
_cell.angle_beta   90.00
_cell.angle_gamma   90.00
#
_symmetry.space_group_name_H-M   'P 1'
#
loop_
_entity.id
_entity.type
_entity.pdbx_description
1 polymer ?
#
loop_
_entity_poly.entity_id
_entity_poly.type
_entity_poly.pdbx_seq_one_letter_code
_entity_poly.pdbx_strand_id
1 'polypeptide(L)'
;MSVRTIFVASILMLAVAVSPARAGDPNVVFNGRIMLSTKRFPLTAKSKDAYIAAVRKQSGTNFKEDNEKKGWKIYFAAFLKKPLNDVEYVIKFYELGRGTQQLLGASEAFNDERGQRTIVSNIMLEKKSFGVNKELLMTIENKGQILASGRFKILGEGEKFTGKVNFSEEEAAGKEEE
;
A
#
# COMPACT_ATOMS: atom_id res chain seq x y z
N MET A 1 51.89 -36.69 -53.77
CA MET A 1 51.85 -35.26 -53.38
C MET A 1 50.78 -35.09 -52.32
N SER A 2 51.14 -34.45 -51.21
CA SER A 2 50.38 -34.39 -49.95
C SER A 2 49.27 -33.34 -50.01
N VAL A 3 48.05 -33.68 -49.58
CA VAL A 3 46.97 -32.72 -49.32
C VAL A 3 46.88 -32.55 -47.80
N ARG A 4 47.21 -31.36 -47.31
CA ARG A 4 47.14 -30.98 -45.89
C ARG A 4 45.76 -30.45 -45.56
N THR A 5 45.06 -31.13 -44.66
CA THR A 5 43.80 -30.68 -44.07
C THR A 5 44.11 -29.66 -42.97
N ILE A 6 43.63 -28.43 -43.10
CA ILE A 6 43.69 -27.41 -42.04
C ILE A 6 42.29 -27.31 -41.43
N PHE A 7 42.13 -27.78 -40.19
CA PHE A 7 40.96 -27.49 -39.36
C PHE A 7 41.20 -26.16 -38.63
N VAL A 8 40.44 -25.12 -38.96
CA VAL A 8 40.41 -23.87 -38.20
C VAL A 8 39.25 -23.95 -37.21
N ALA A 9 39.55 -24.23 -35.94
CA ALA A 9 38.59 -24.14 -34.86
C ALA A 9 38.42 -22.67 -34.45
N SER A 10 37.34 -22.03 -34.88
CA SER A 10 36.96 -20.69 -34.41
C SER A 10 36.13 -20.81 -33.14
N ILE A 11 36.74 -20.54 -31.98
CA ILE A 11 36.03 -20.38 -30.71
C ILE A 11 35.42 -18.97 -30.71
N LEU A 12 34.10 -18.89 -30.90
CA LEU A 12 33.33 -17.66 -30.76
C LEU A 12 33.03 -17.43 -29.27
N MET A 13 33.82 -16.59 -28.62
CA MET A 13 33.61 -16.19 -27.23
C MET A 13 32.48 -15.16 -27.18
N LEU A 14 31.26 -15.60 -26.84
CA LEU A 14 30.11 -14.73 -26.66
C LEU A 14 30.25 -13.98 -25.33
N ALA A 15 30.89 -12.80 -25.35
CA ALA A 15 30.93 -11.91 -24.20
C ALA A 15 29.53 -11.33 -23.97
N VAL A 16 28.77 -11.96 -23.06
CA VAL A 16 27.53 -11.39 -22.54
C VAL A 16 27.89 -10.15 -21.74
N ALA A 17 27.74 -8.98 -22.37
CA ALA A 17 27.84 -7.69 -21.71
C ALA A 17 26.65 -7.56 -20.72
N VAL A 18 26.84 -8.04 -19.50
CA VAL A 18 25.95 -7.74 -18.37
C VAL A 18 26.14 -6.26 -18.06
N SER A 19 25.33 -5.41 -18.69
CA SER A 19 25.27 -3.99 -18.32
C SER A 19 24.84 -3.93 -16.85
N PRO A 20 25.63 -3.32 -15.95
CA PRO A 20 25.18 -3.15 -14.58
C PRO A 20 23.92 -2.29 -14.62
N ALA A 21 22.80 -2.86 -14.14
CA ALA A 21 21.58 -2.10 -13.95
C ALA A 21 21.93 -0.87 -13.12
N ARG A 22 21.83 0.32 -13.72
CA ARG A 22 22.14 1.58 -13.04
C ARG A 22 21.26 1.64 -11.79
N ALA A 23 21.91 1.69 -10.63
CA ALA A 23 21.24 1.71 -9.34
C ALA A 23 20.24 2.88 -9.30
N GLY A 24 18.95 2.57 -9.22
CA GLY A 24 17.90 3.58 -9.22
C GLY A 24 17.87 4.31 -7.88
N ASP A 25 17.61 5.61 -7.88
CA ASP A 25 17.18 6.28 -6.64
C ASP A 25 15.79 5.76 -6.24
N PRO A 26 15.55 5.29 -5.01
CA PRO A 26 14.23 4.84 -4.58
C PRO A 26 13.13 5.88 -4.82
N ASN A 27 13.43 7.17 -4.66
CA ASN A 27 12.49 8.26 -4.89
C ASN A 27 12.13 8.44 -6.37
N VAL A 28 13.00 8.00 -7.28
CA VAL A 28 12.72 7.99 -8.73
C VAL A 28 11.97 6.72 -9.10
N VAL A 29 12.41 5.57 -8.58
CA VAL A 29 11.80 4.27 -8.88
C VAL A 29 10.35 4.22 -8.38
N PHE A 30 10.08 4.68 -7.17
CA PHE A 30 8.76 4.65 -6.56
C PHE A 30 7.99 5.96 -6.66
N ASN A 31 8.44 6.89 -7.50
CA ASN A 31 7.90 8.25 -7.59
C ASN A 31 6.35 8.30 -7.58
N GLY A 32 5.78 8.97 -6.58
CA GLY A 32 4.34 9.16 -6.39
C GLY A 32 3.58 7.95 -5.85
N ARG A 33 4.26 6.92 -5.37
CA ARG A 33 3.64 5.68 -4.88
C ARG A 33 3.71 5.56 -3.37
N ILE A 34 2.65 5.02 -2.79
CA ILE A 34 2.63 4.52 -1.41
C ILE A 34 2.80 3.01 -1.46
N MET A 35 3.93 2.53 -0.97
CA MET A 35 4.22 1.12 -0.78
C MET A 35 3.70 0.70 0.59
N LEU A 36 2.96 -0.41 0.69
CA LEU A 36 2.22 -0.82 1.89
C LEU A 36 2.69 -2.19 2.37
N SER A 37 2.70 -2.46 3.67
CA SER A 37 3.14 -3.74 4.23
C SER A 37 2.56 -4.04 5.61
N THR A 38 2.55 -5.32 5.99
CA THR A 38 2.24 -5.78 7.36
C THR A 38 3.41 -5.61 8.32
N LYS A 39 4.61 -5.30 7.81
CA LYS A 39 5.83 -5.10 8.61
C LYS A 39 6.41 -3.72 8.33
N ARG A 40 7.16 -3.17 9.29
CA ARG A 40 7.88 -1.89 9.12
C ARG A 40 8.90 -2.00 7.99
N PHE A 41 8.88 -1.06 7.04
CA PHE A 41 9.90 -1.00 5.99
C PHE A 41 11.28 -0.68 6.58
N PRO A 42 12.38 -1.14 5.95
CA PRO A 42 13.71 -0.74 6.36
C PRO A 42 13.84 0.78 6.27
N LEU A 43 14.58 1.38 7.22
CA LEU A 43 14.95 2.80 7.17
C LEU A 43 16.27 3.00 6.42
N THR A 44 17.12 1.98 6.42
CA THR A 44 18.45 1.98 5.78
C THR A 44 18.68 0.64 5.10
N ALA A 45 19.55 0.61 4.09
CA ALA A 45 20.03 -0.63 3.48
C ALA A 45 21.49 -0.46 3.03
N LYS A 46 22.15 -1.59 2.72
CA LYS A 46 23.56 -1.61 2.29
C LYS A 46 23.80 -0.85 0.97
N SER A 47 22.77 -0.71 0.14
CA SER A 47 22.80 0.05 -1.11
C SER A 47 21.39 0.50 -1.51
N LYS A 48 21.30 1.42 -2.48
CA LYS A 48 20.02 1.88 -3.04
C LYS A 48 19.22 0.72 -3.66
N ASP A 49 19.88 -0.18 -4.38
CA ASP A 49 19.22 -1.34 -4.99
C ASP A 49 18.75 -2.35 -3.97
N ALA A 50 19.54 -2.58 -2.91
CA ALA A 50 19.12 -3.42 -1.80
C ALA A 50 17.88 -2.85 -1.11
N TYR A 51 17.80 -1.51 -0.97
CA TYR A 51 16.62 -0.83 -0.45
C TYR A 51 15.40 -1.03 -1.36
N ILE A 52 15.55 -0.77 -2.66
CA ILE A 52 14.48 -0.96 -3.65
C ILE A 52 13.96 -2.40 -3.65
N ALA A 53 14.87 -3.38 -3.65
CA ALA A 53 14.52 -4.79 -3.63
C ALA A 53 13.77 -5.15 -2.34
N ALA A 54 14.24 -4.67 -1.19
CA ALA A 54 13.58 -4.90 0.09
C ALA A 54 12.16 -4.30 0.13
N VAL A 55 12.00 -3.04 -0.29
CA VAL A 55 10.69 -2.38 -0.37
C VAL A 55 9.75 -3.17 -1.30
N ARG A 56 10.20 -3.54 -2.51
CA ARG A 56 9.38 -4.34 -3.44
C ARG A 56 8.97 -5.68 -2.83
N LYS A 57 9.92 -6.42 -2.25
CA LYS A 57 9.69 -7.74 -1.66
C LYS A 57 8.69 -7.69 -0.49
N GLN A 58 8.76 -6.65 0.32
CA GLN A 58 7.94 -6.49 1.51
C GLN A 58 6.56 -5.87 1.22
N SER A 59 6.39 -5.26 0.05
CA SER A 59 5.15 -4.60 -0.33
C SER A 59 4.03 -5.60 -0.58
N GLY A 60 2.83 -5.26 -0.11
CA GLY A 60 1.61 -6.02 -0.35
C GLY A 60 0.40 -5.10 -0.53
N THR A 61 -0.66 -5.65 -1.09
CA THR A 61 -1.90 -4.91 -1.39
C THR A 61 -3.13 -5.53 -0.76
N ASN A 62 -2.98 -6.60 0.03
CA ASN A 62 -4.07 -7.28 0.71
C ASN A 62 -3.72 -7.46 2.19
N PHE A 63 -4.57 -6.95 3.07
CA PHE A 63 -4.33 -6.92 4.51
C PHE A 63 -5.47 -7.60 5.24
N LYS A 64 -5.16 -8.59 6.08
CA LYS A 64 -6.14 -9.31 6.90
C LYS A 64 -6.34 -8.61 8.24
N GLU A 65 -7.57 -8.65 8.73
CA GLU A 65 -7.98 -8.08 10.02
C GLU A 65 -7.17 -8.75 11.15
N ASP A 66 -6.69 -7.93 12.08
CA ASP A 66 -6.23 -8.38 13.38
C ASP A 66 -7.46 -8.53 14.29
N ASN A 67 -7.85 -9.78 14.57
CA ASN A 67 -9.06 -10.11 15.31
C ASN A 67 -9.05 -9.63 16.77
N GLU A 68 -7.87 -9.45 17.36
CA GLU A 68 -7.71 -8.94 18.73
C GLU A 68 -7.90 -7.42 18.76
N LYS A 69 -7.29 -6.72 17.79
CA LYS A 69 -7.32 -5.25 17.72
C LYS A 69 -8.50 -4.68 16.96
N LYS A 70 -9.33 -5.54 16.35
CA LYS A 70 -10.49 -5.17 15.53
C LYS A 70 -10.12 -4.16 14.44
N GLY A 71 -9.03 -4.41 13.72
CA GLY A 71 -8.56 -3.50 12.67
C GLY A 71 -7.32 -3.98 11.90
N TRP A 72 -6.76 -3.09 11.07
CA TRP A 72 -5.57 -3.36 10.26
C TRP A 72 -4.43 -2.40 10.59
N LYS A 73 -3.33 -2.92 11.14
CA LYS A 73 -2.09 -2.16 11.26
C LYS A 73 -1.29 -2.28 9.97
N ILE A 74 -1.17 -1.18 9.23
CA ILE A 74 -0.48 -1.17 7.93
C ILE A 74 0.68 -0.19 8.01
N TYR A 75 1.87 -0.69 7.69
CA TYR A 75 3.06 0.13 7.52
C TYR A 75 3.12 0.63 6.08
N PHE A 76 3.62 1.85 5.89
CA PHE A 76 3.75 2.41 4.56
C PHE A 76 5.08 3.13 4.37
N ALA A 77 5.55 3.15 3.13
CA ALA A 77 6.62 4.01 2.63
C ALA A 77 6.07 4.77 1.43
N ALA A 78 5.86 6.07 1.60
CA ALA A 78 5.33 6.96 0.58
C ALA A 78 6.45 7.76 -0.07
N PHE A 79 6.64 7.55 -1.38
CA PHE A 79 7.65 8.24 -2.17
C PHE A 79 6.95 9.37 -2.93
N LEU A 80 7.25 10.61 -2.57
CA LEU A 80 6.48 11.77 -2.99
C LEU A 80 6.88 12.27 -4.38
N LYS A 81 5.89 12.69 -5.19
CA LYS A 81 6.10 13.31 -6.52
C LYS A 81 7.02 14.52 -6.49
N LYS A 82 6.97 15.24 -5.39
CA LYS A 82 7.77 16.42 -5.10
C LYS A 82 8.09 16.44 -3.60
N PRO A 83 9.15 17.13 -3.19
CA PRO A 83 9.44 17.33 -1.78
C PRO A 83 8.24 17.92 -1.05
N LEU A 84 8.04 17.48 0.20
CA LEU A 84 7.05 18.09 1.07
C LEU A 84 7.56 19.48 1.49
N ASN A 85 7.03 20.53 0.90
CA ASN A 85 7.49 21.92 1.15
C ASN A 85 6.90 22.52 2.45
N ASP A 86 6.10 21.74 3.17
CA ASP A 86 5.49 22.10 4.44
C ASP A 86 5.82 21.09 5.52
N VAL A 87 5.49 21.42 6.76
CA VAL A 87 5.56 20.45 7.87
C VAL A 87 4.30 19.60 7.93
N GLU A 88 3.17 20.12 7.46
CA GLU A 88 1.88 19.44 7.50
C GLU A 88 1.58 18.68 6.20
N TYR A 89 1.00 17.49 6.34
CA TYR A 89 0.38 16.76 5.24
C TYR A 89 -0.86 16.00 5.73
N VAL A 90 -1.77 15.72 4.80
CA VAL A 90 -3.02 15.01 5.09
C VAL A 90 -2.96 13.64 4.45
N ILE A 91 -3.23 12.61 5.24
CA ILE A 91 -3.49 11.26 4.76
C ILE A 91 -4.99 11.10 4.58
N LYS A 92 -5.46 10.80 3.37
CA LYS A 92 -6.88 10.51 3.11
C LYS A 92 -7.07 9.08 2.63
N PHE A 93 -8.19 8.50 3.03
CA PHE A 93 -8.61 7.16 2.63
C PHE A 93 -9.95 7.21 1.93
N TYR A 94 -10.00 6.66 0.73
CA TYR A 94 -11.21 6.55 -0.07
C TYR A 94 -11.56 5.08 -0.27
N GLU A 95 -12.84 4.74 -0.20
CA GLU A 95 -13.35 3.48 -0.76
C GLU A 95 -13.45 3.60 -2.27
N LEU A 96 -12.97 2.57 -2.98
CA LEU A 96 -13.09 2.44 -4.42
C LEU A 96 -14.28 1.54 -4.76
N GLY A 97 -15.37 2.15 -5.24
CA GLY A 97 -16.57 1.44 -5.72
C GLY A 97 -16.62 1.33 -7.25
N ARG A 98 -17.76 0.86 -7.77
CA ARG A 98 -18.04 0.81 -9.23
C ARG A 98 -18.23 2.23 -9.79
N GLY A 99 -17.14 2.94 -10.00
CA GLY A 99 -17.10 4.28 -10.61
C GLY A 99 -17.18 5.45 -9.63
N THR A 100 -17.27 5.19 -8.33
CA THR A 100 -17.31 6.23 -7.29
C THR A 100 -16.11 6.11 -6.34
N GLN A 101 -15.67 7.25 -5.81
CA GLN A 101 -14.71 7.32 -4.70
C GLN A 101 -15.41 7.98 -3.51
N GLN A 102 -15.52 7.26 -2.40
CA GLN A 102 -16.12 7.78 -1.18
C GLN A 102 -15.03 8.01 -0.14
N LEU A 103 -14.90 9.23 0.38
CA LEU A 103 -13.99 9.52 1.48
C LEU A 103 -14.47 8.79 2.75
N LEU A 104 -13.63 7.90 3.29
CA LEU A 104 -13.89 7.19 4.55
C LEU A 104 -13.27 7.90 5.75
N GLY A 105 -12.17 8.63 5.54
CA GLY A 105 -11.49 9.34 6.61
C GLY A 105 -10.28 10.13 6.15
N ALA A 106 -9.88 11.09 6.97
CA ALA A 106 -8.69 11.90 6.80
C ALA A 106 -7.95 12.03 8.14
N SER A 107 -6.63 12.11 8.08
CA SER A 107 -5.77 12.32 9.25
C SER A 107 -4.68 13.32 8.89
N GLU A 108 -4.54 14.35 9.72
CA GLU A 108 -3.47 15.33 9.63
C GLU A 108 -2.22 14.78 10.32
N ALA A 109 -1.07 15.00 9.70
CA ALA A 109 0.20 14.57 10.23
C ALA A 109 1.26 15.65 9.98
N PHE A 110 2.25 15.68 10.86
CA PHE A 110 3.31 16.66 10.84
C PHE A 110 4.67 15.96 10.74
N ASN A 111 5.54 16.52 9.91
CA ASN A 111 6.94 16.17 9.80
C ASN A 111 7.79 17.23 10.49
N ASP A 112 8.90 16.81 11.08
CA ASP A 112 9.84 17.72 11.75
C ASP A 112 10.59 18.63 10.77
N GLU A 113 10.74 18.17 9.52
CA GLU A 113 11.56 18.83 8.51
C GLU A 113 10.82 19.01 7.17
N ARG A 114 11.04 20.17 6.54
CA ARG A 114 10.63 20.43 5.15
C ARG A 114 11.60 19.76 4.19
N GLY A 115 11.12 19.48 2.98
CA GLY A 115 11.92 18.93 1.88
C GLY A 115 11.99 17.40 1.86
N GLN A 116 11.33 16.71 2.79
CA GLN A 116 11.27 15.25 2.78
C GLN A 116 10.65 14.73 1.48
N ARG A 117 11.28 13.71 0.88
CA ARG A 117 10.83 13.05 -0.36
C ARG A 117 10.24 11.66 -0.12
N THR A 118 10.51 11.07 1.04
CA THR A 118 9.97 9.79 1.46
C THR A 118 9.44 9.92 2.88
N ILE A 119 8.24 9.40 3.13
CA ILE A 119 7.63 9.30 4.45
C ILE A 119 7.48 7.82 4.77
N VAL A 120 8.03 7.36 5.90
CA VAL A 120 7.91 5.97 6.36
C VAL A 120 7.21 5.96 7.72
N SER A 121 6.00 5.40 7.77
CA SER A 121 5.21 5.37 9.01
C SER A 121 4.26 4.17 9.01
N ASN A 122 3.29 4.18 9.93
CA ASN A 122 2.20 3.22 10.00
C ASN A 122 0.88 3.92 10.26
N ILE A 123 -0.20 3.22 9.92
CA ILE A 123 -1.56 3.63 10.23
C ILE A 123 -2.30 2.47 10.89
N MET A 124 -3.36 2.81 11.62
CA MET A 124 -4.30 1.87 12.20
C MET A 124 -5.67 2.14 11.58
N LEU A 125 -6.19 1.18 10.82
CA LEU A 125 -7.55 1.25 10.29
C LEU A 125 -8.47 0.48 11.23
N GLU A 126 -9.38 1.18 11.88
CA GLU A 126 -10.35 0.55 12.78
C GLU A 126 -11.54 -0.01 12.00
N LYS A 127 -11.94 -1.24 12.32
CA LYS A 127 -13.09 -1.90 11.67
C LYS A 127 -14.37 -1.08 11.76
N LYS A 128 -14.60 -0.39 12.88
CA LYS A 128 -15.80 0.43 13.10
C LYS A 128 -15.90 1.57 12.08
N SER A 129 -14.77 2.18 11.71
CA SER A 129 -14.72 3.33 10.80
C SER A 129 -14.61 2.93 9.33
N PHE A 130 -13.91 1.82 9.05
CA PHE A 130 -13.59 1.40 7.69
C PHE A 130 -14.46 0.25 7.17
N GLY A 131 -15.15 -0.51 8.03
CA GLY A 131 -15.80 -1.76 7.64
C GLY A 131 -14.80 -2.83 7.22
N VAL A 132 -15.27 -3.89 6.56
CA VAL A 132 -14.45 -5.04 6.08
C VAL A 132 -14.63 -5.27 4.58
N ASN A 133 -13.70 -5.98 3.96
CA ASN A 133 -13.78 -6.46 2.57
C ASN A 133 -13.92 -5.34 1.52
N LYS A 134 -13.22 -4.22 1.74
CA LYS A 134 -13.21 -3.06 0.86
C LYS A 134 -11.90 -2.94 0.09
N GLU A 135 -11.99 -2.36 -1.11
CA GLU A 135 -10.84 -1.82 -1.83
C GLU A 135 -10.70 -0.33 -1.53
N LEU A 136 -9.51 0.07 -1.10
CA LEU A 136 -9.22 1.41 -0.62
C LEU A 136 -8.13 2.08 -1.45
N LEU A 137 -8.21 3.39 -1.54
CA LEU A 137 -7.18 4.29 -2.02
C LEU A 137 -6.68 5.15 -0.84
N MET A 138 -5.42 5.01 -0.49
CA MET A 138 -4.73 5.95 0.38
C MET A 138 -4.04 7.01 -0.47
N THR A 139 -4.13 8.25 -0.02
CA THR A 139 -3.43 9.40 -0.62
C THR A 139 -2.69 10.17 0.47
N ILE A 140 -1.55 10.75 0.09
CA ILE A 140 -0.87 11.78 0.87
C ILE A 140 -0.97 13.08 0.10
N GLU A 141 -1.53 14.09 0.74
CA GLU A 141 -1.80 15.40 0.16
C GLU A 141 -1.10 16.50 0.95
N ASN A 142 -0.67 17.54 0.23
CA ASN A 142 -0.27 18.81 0.83
C ASN A 142 -0.93 19.94 0.04
N LYS A 143 -1.67 20.82 0.73
CA LYS A 143 -2.41 21.94 0.11
C LYS A 143 -3.31 21.49 -1.06
N GLY A 144 -4.03 20.40 -0.87
CA GLY A 144 -4.94 19.82 -1.86
C GLY A 144 -4.27 19.10 -3.04
N GLN A 145 -2.94 18.98 -3.05
CA GLN A 145 -2.22 18.29 -4.13
C GLN A 145 -1.78 16.90 -3.67
N ILE A 146 -2.16 15.88 -4.43
CA ILE A 146 -1.76 14.49 -4.18
C ILE A 146 -0.27 14.32 -4.50
N LEU A 147 0.52 14.07 -3.46
CA LEU A 147 1.96 13.82 -3.53
C LEU A 147 2.28 12.35 -3.74
N ALA A 148 1.50 11.44 -3.16
CA ALA A 148 1.63 10.01 -3.37
C ALA A 148 0.28 9.31 -3.18
N SER A 149 0.12 8.15 -3.80
CA SER A 149 -1.08 7.31 -3.64
C SER A 149 -0.77 5.82 -3.68
N GLY A 150 -1.61 5.01 -3.04
CA GLY A 150 -1.52 3.56 -3.07
C GLY A 150 -2.89 2.91 -2.91
N ARG A 151 -3.15 1.85 -3.67
CA ARG A 151 -4.39 1.05 -3.59
C ARG A 151 -4.13 -0.25 -2.85
N PHE A 152 -5.10 -0.67 -2.03
CA PHE A 152 -5.02 -1.91 -1.29
C PHE A 152 -6.41 -2.39 -0.86
N LYS A 153 -6.50 -3.63 -0.42
CA LYS A 153 -7.72 -4.26 0.07
C LYS A 153 -7.56 -4.59 1.54
N ILE A 154 -8.61 -4.31 2.30
CA ILE A 154 -8.76 -4.78 3.67
C ILE A 154 -9.72 -5.96 3.67
N LEU A 155 -9.31 -7.05 4.31
CA LEU A 155 -10.05 -8.31 4.39
C LEU A 155 -10.39 -8.56 5.86
N GLY A 156 -11.63 -8.93 6.14
CA GLY A 156 -12.08 -9.21 7.50
C GLY A 156 -13.37 -10.01 7.52
N GLU A 157 -13.77 -10.47 8.70
CA GLU A 157 -15.02 -11.21 8.87
C GLU A 157 -16.20 -10.22 8.93
N GLY A 158 -17.18 -10.42 8.04
CA GLY A 158 -18.43 -9.66 8.06
C GLY A 158 -19.24 -9.94 9.33
N GLU A 159 -20.08 -8.98 9.73
CA GLU A 159 -21.00 -9.19 10.85
C GLU A 159 -21.98 -10.32 10.50
N LYS A 160 -22.02 -11.36 11.33
CA LYS A 160 -23.01 -12.42 11.22
C LYS A 160 -24.29 -11.93 11.89
N PHE A 161 -25.18 -11.31 11.12
CA PHE A 161 -26.55 -11.09 11.57
C PHE A 161 -27.26 -12.45 11.61
N THR A 162 -27.26 -13.08 12.78
CA THR A 162 -28.16 -14.20 13.03
C THR A 162 -29.55 -13.59 13.11
N GLY A 163 -30.36 -13.74 12.05
CA GLY A 163 -31.70 -13.17 11.94
C GLY A 163 -32.72 -13.75 12.92
N LYS A 164 -32.36 -13.93 14.19
CA LYS A 164 -33.29 -14.26 15.27
C LYS A 164 -34.04 -12.99 15.62
N VAL A 165 -35.14 -12.77 14.92
CA VAL A 165 -36.19 -11.85 15.34
C VAL A 165 -36.87 -12.52 16.54
N ASN A 166 -36.58 -12.03 17.75
CA ASN A 166 -37.39 -12.36 18.91
C ASN A 166 -38.64 -11.48 18.81
N PHE A 167 -39.73 -12.03 18.32
CA PHE A 167 -41.05 -11.43 18.51
C PHE A 167 -41.36 -11.57 20.01
N SER A 168 -41.35 -10.47 20.76
CA SER A 168 -42.01 -10.43 22.06
C SER A 168 -43.52 -10.44 21.81
N GLU A 169 -44.26 -11.30 22.53
CA GLU A 169 -45.72 -11.45 22.40
C GLU A 169 -46.50 -10.14 22.61
N GLU A 170 -45.85 -9.09 23.15
CA GLU A 170 -46.41 -7.76 23.40
C GLU A 170 -46.76 -6.98 22.11
N GLU A 171 -46.13 -7.26 20.96
CA GLU A 171 -46.49 -6.62 19.67
C GLU A 171 -47.62 -7.33 18.92
N ALA A 172 -48.04 -8.52 19.36
CA ALA A 172 -49.07 -9.34 18.70
C ALA A 172 -50.48 -9.13 19.29
N ALA A 173 -50.62 -8.43 20.41
CA ALA A 173 -51.92 -8.07 20.97
C ALA A 173 -52.44 -6.80 20.28
N GLY A 174 -53.28 -7.01 19.27
CA GLY A 174 -54.02 -5.92 18.63
C GLY A 174 -54.74 -5.06 19.66
N LYS A 175 -54.71 -3.74 19.48
CA LYS A 175 -55.51 -2.80 20.24
C LYS A 175 -56.98 -3.21 20.15
N GLU A 176 -57.55 -3.69 21.23
CA GLU A 176 -58.99 -3.73 21.40
C GLU A 176 -59.48 -2.28 21.53
N GLU A 177 -60.46 -1.96 20.68
CA GLU A 177 -61.13 -0.66 20.59
C GLU A 177 -61.92 -0.37 21.88
N GLU A 178 -61.83 0.86 22.36
CA GLU A 178 -62.81 1.48 23.27
C GLU A 178 -63.23 2.84 22.70
#